data_AF-A0AAN7VH22-F1
#
_entry.id   AF-A0AAN7VH22-F1
#
_cell.length_a   1.000
_cell.length_b   1.000
_cell.length_c   1.000
_cell.angle_alpha   90.00
_cell.angle_beta   90.00
_cell.angle_gamma   90.00
#
_symmetry.space_group_name_H-M   'P 1'
#
loop_
_entity.id
_entity.type
_entity.pdbx_description
1 polymer ?
#
loop_
_entity_poly.entity_id
_entity_poly.type
_entity_poly.pdbx_seq_one_letter_code
_entity_poly.pdbx_strand_id
1 'polypeptide(L)'
;MRSCLPRYYWPGFVEMTIDEDMTCNNHEEADTKIVHHVCKLDTYAKKNVLLKTSDTDVLIIMLGNMDHLQSDELNIFMEYGTGNSKRYINVTKLHMELGPSLCTSLPGFHALTGCDYNPSFFQKGKIRPYKILIKNKYYQKALADLGVAHITGWRDEILPILEEFVCEIYGYKNISNINAARFQKLCVTYKAGTEDEPFKKTLKNCDPSTLPPGKAELQQHLLRTQYITSIWRNAYLRFPSSLTPNRNGWTLNEDALDYSLVRRRLYVATSIRRCCS
;
A
#
# COMPACT_ATOMS: atom_id res chain seq x y z
N MET A 1 3.81 -11.48 -18.75
CA MET A 1 4.50 -12.77 -18.93
C MET A 1 3.44 -13.86 -18.97
N ARG A 2 3.45 -14.70 -20.00
CA ARG A 2 2.66 -15.94 -20.00
C ARG A 2 3.43 -16.97 -19.18
N SER A 3 2.77 -17.64 -18.25
CA SER A 3 3.31 -18.79 -17.51
C SER A 3 3.43 -19.97 -18.48
N CYS A 4 4.62 -20.11 -19.09
CA CYS A 4 4.94 -21.24 -19.94
C CYS A 4 5.61 -22.33 -19.09
N LEU A 5 5.02 -23.52 -19.06
CA LEU A 5 5.69 -24.70 -18.50
C LEU A 5 6.40 -25.44 -19.65
N PRO A 6 7.73 -25.65 -19.58
CA PRO A 6 8.43 -26.41 -20.60
C PRO A 6 8.08 -27.89 -20.48
N ARG A 7 7.49 -28.48 -21.53
CA ARG A 7 7.43 -29.93 -21.69
C ARG A 7 8.54 -30.37 -22.64
N TYR A 8 9.37 -31.31 -22.19
CA TYR A 8 10.45 -31.88 -22.97
C TYR A 8 9.97 -33.11 -23.72
N TYR A 9 10.08 -33.10 -25.04
CA TYR A 9 9.85 -34.28 -25.87
C TYR A 9 11.16 -34.73 -26.53
N TRP A 10 11.30 -36.05 -26.71
CA TRP A 10 12.29 -36.61 -27.63
C TRP A 10 11.78 -36.43 -29.07
N PRO A 11 12.55 -35.88 -30.04
CA PRO A 11 13.96 -35.50 -29.99
C PRO A 11 14.15 -33.97 -29.87
N GLY A 12 14.24 -33.45 -28.64
CA GLY A 12 14.78 -32.10 -28.38
C GLY A 12 13.83 -30.91 -28.60
N PHE A 13 12.54 -31.14 -28.85
CA PHE A 13 11.57 -30.05 -28.95
C PHE A 13 11.05 -29.68 -27.55
N VAL A 14 11.14 -28.40 -27.21
CA VAL A 14 10.47 -27.81 -26.04
C VAL A 14 9.14 -27.24 -26.51
N GLU A 15 8.05 -27.92 -26.18
CA GLU A 15 6.72 -27.36 -26.39
C GLU A 15 6.42 -26.44 -25.21
N MET A 16 6.35 -25.13 -25.48
CA MET A 16 5.85 -24.17 -24.50
C MET A 16 4.33 -24.25 -24.49
N THR A 17 3.79 -25.00 -23.53
CA THR A 17 2.35 -24.99 -23.27
C THR A 17 2.04 -23.85 -22.32
N ILE A 18 1.07 -23.01 -22.70
CA ILE A 18 0.56 -21.96 -21.83
C ILE A 18 -0.37 -22.66 -20.85
N ASP A 19 -0.02 -22.59 -19.57
CA ASP A 19 -0.93 -22.98 -18.51
C ASP A 19 -1.90 -21.82 -18.25
N GLU A 20 -3.13 -21.95 -18.77
CA GLU A 20 -4.16 -20.91 -18.67
C GLU A 20 -4.51 -20.57 -17.21
N ASP A 21 -4.43 -21.56 -16.30
CA ASP A 21 -4.75 -21.39 -14.88
C ASP A 21 -3.71 -20.54 -14.16
N MET A 22 -2.50 -20.50 -14.70
CA MET A 22 -1.40 -19.67 -14.20
C MET A 22 -1.33 -18.30 -14.89
N THR A 23 -2.12 -18.03 -15.92
CA THR A 23 -2.06 -16.73 -16.61
C THR A 23 -2.71 -15.59 -15.82
N CYS A 24 -1.99 -14.48 -15.69
CA CYS A 24 -2.37 -13.34 -14.85
C CYS A 24 -2.25 -12.00 -15.62
N ASN A 25 -2.87 -11.89 -16.79
CA ASN A 25 -2.74 -10.74 -17.70
C ASN A 25 -3.15 -9.38 -17.08
N ASN A 26 -3.99 -9.41 -16.04
CA ASN A 26 -4.46 -8.21 -15.33
C ASN A 26 -3.52 -7.74 -14.22
N HIS A 27 -2.45 -8.49 -13.94
CA HIS A 27 -1.37 -8.01 -13.11
C HIS A 27 -0.40 -7.21 -13.97
N GLU A 28 -0.23 -5.93 -13.67
CA GLU A 28 0.72 -5.06 -14.37
C GLU A 28 2.16 -5.36 -13.92
N GLU A 29 2.40 -5.33 -12.60
CA GLU A 29 3.73 -5.43 -11.99
C GLU A 29 4.17 -6.86 -11.66
N ALA A 30 5.47 -7.05 -11.45
CA ALA A 30 6.04 -8.34 -11.06
C ALA A 30 5.63 -8.75 -9.64
N ASP A 31 5.51 -7.80 -8.72
CA ASP A 31 5.34 -8.07 -7.29
C ASP A 31 4.04 -8.82 -7.00
N THR A 32 2.96 -8.38 -7.64
CA THR A 32 1.65 -9.01 -7.52
C THR A 32 1.56 -10.32 -8.32
N LYS A 33 2.29 -10.46 -9.43
CA LYS A 33 2.37 -11.74 -10.19
C LYS A 33 3.04 -12.83 -9.38
N ILE A 34 4.13 -12.50 -8.68
CA ILE A 34 4.83 -13.44 -7.80
C ILE A 34 3.85 -13.96 -6.75
N VAL A 35 3.14 -13.07 -6.07
CA VAL A 35 2.17 -13.47 -5.03
C VAL A 35 1.01 -14.27 -5.61
N HIS A 36 0.48 -13.89 -6.77
CA HIS A 36 -0.56 -14.65 -7.48
C HIS A 36 -0.13 -16.11 -7.70
N HIS A 37 1.04 -16.31 -8.31
CA HIS A 37 1.54 -17.65 -8.61
C HIS A 37 1.78 -18.48 -7.33
N VAL A 38 2.32 -17.86 -6.29
CA VAL A 38 2.53 -18.54 -4.99
C VAL A 38 1.20 -18.99 -4.39
N CYS A 39 0.16 -18.16 -4.44
CA CYS A 39 -1.18 -18.50 -3.96
C CYS A 39 -1.89 -19.57 -4.81
N LYS A 40 -1.38 -19.87 -6.01
CA LYS A 40 -1.88 -20.94 -6.89
C LYS A 40 -1.14 -22.26 -6.75
N LEU A 41 -0.02 -22.29 -6.03
CA LEU A 41 0.69 -23.54 -5.78
C LEU A 41 -0.18 -24.47 -4.94
N ASP A 42 -0.48 -25.64 -5.49
CA ASP A 42 -1.13 -26.74 -4.79
C ASP A 42 -0.13 -27.87 -4.54
N THR A 43 -0.16 -28.43 -3.33
CA THR A 43 0.74 -29.49 -2.93
C THR A 43 0.18 -30.29 -1.76
N TYR A 44 0.33 -31.60 -1.84
CA TYR A 44 -0.03 -32.57 -0.79
C TYR A 44 1.13 -32.88 0.16
N ALA A 45 2.30 -32.28 -0.05
CA ALA A 45 3.50 -32.49 0.76
C ALA A 45 4.20 -31.16 1.08
N LYS A 46 4.93 -31.14 2.21
CA LYS A 46 5.71 -29.99 2.68
C LYS A 46 6.68 -29.50 1.61
N LYS A 47 6.53 -28.24 1.23
CA LYS A 47 7.40 -27.59 0.25
C LYS A 47 7.83 -26.23 0.72
N ASN A 48 9.10 -25.91 0.48
CA ASN A 48 9.65 -24.59 0.70
C ASN A 48 9.61 -23.82 -0.62
N VAL A 49 8.99 -22.64 -0.61
CA VAL A 49 8.95 -21.72 -1.74
C VAL A 49 9.85 -20.54 -1.41
N LEU A 50 10.83 -20.28 -2.26
CA LEU A 50 11.74 -19.15 -2.11
C LEU A 50 11.40 -18.05 -3.11
N LEU A 51 10.95 -16.91 -2.60
CA LEU A 51 10.76 -15.68 -3.36
C LEU A 51 12.12 -14.99 -3.52
N LYS A 52 12.59 -14.86 -4.76
CA LYS A 52 13.85 -14.18 -5.08
C LYS A 52 13.56 -12.77 -5.59
N THR A 53 13.56 -11.80 -4.69
CA THR A 53 13.35 -10.38 -5.02
C THR A 53 14.01 -9.50 -3.97
N SER A 54 14.64 -8.40 -4.39
CA SER A 54 15.13 -7.37 -3.48
C SER A 54 14.06 -6.37 -3.06
N ASP A 55 12.89 -6.40 -3.71
CA ASP A 55 11.80 -5.47 -3.47
C ASP A 55 11.02 -5.83 -2.20
N THR A 56 10.90 -4.86 -1.29
CA THR A 56 10.19 -5.03 -0.03
C THR A 56 8.68 -5.05 -0.19
N ASP A 57 8.15 -4.58 -1.30
CA ASP A 57 6.71 -4.55 -1.54
C ASP A 57 6.17 -5.97 -1.70
N VAL A 58 6.94 -6.89 -2.29
CA VAL A 58 6.60 -8.31 -2.36
C VAL A 58 6.39 -8.90 -0.96
N LEU A 59 7.22 -8.54 0.04
CA LEU A 59 7.05 -9.03 1.41
C LEU A 59 5.71 -8.61 1.98
N ILE A 60 5.37 -7.33 1.81
CA ILE A 60 4.13 -6.75 2.34
C ILE A 60 2.90 -7.32 1.65
N ILE A 61 2.95 -7.44 0.32
CA ILE A 61 1.87 -8.05 -0.48
C ILE A 61 1.71 -9.52 -0.09
N MET A 62 2.81 -10.29 0.00
CA MET A 62 2.75 -11.71 0.38
C MET A 62 2.16 -11.89 1.77
N LEU A 63 2.61 -11.12 2.77
CA LEU A 63 2.06 -11.18 4.13
C LEU A 63 0.53 -10.94 4.14
N GLY A 64 0.04 -9.99 3.34
CA GLY A 64 -1.39 -9.72 3.22
C GLY A 64 -2.22 -10.80 2.52
N ASN A 65 -1.57 -11.76 1.84
CA ASN A 65 -2.21 -12.81 1.05
C ASN A 65 -1.90 -14.24 1.56
N MET A 66 -1.20 -14.40 2.69
CA MET A 66 -0.83 -15.72 3.24
C MET A 66 -2.04 -16.63 3.52
N ASP A 67 -3.18 -16.07 3.92
CA ASP A 67 -4.42 -16.81 4.16
C ASP A 67 -5.10 -17.33 2.87
N HIS A 68 -4.52 -17.04 1.70
CA HIS A 68 -5.03 -17.46 0.38
C HIS A 68 -4.17 -18.55 -0.30
N LEU A 69 -3.19 -19.10 0.40
CA LEU A 69 -2.46 -20.28 -0.06
C LEU A 69 -3.43 -21.48 -0.18
N GLN A 70 -3.24 -22.33 -1.20
CA GLN A 70 -4.09 -23.53 -1.37
C GLN A 70 -3.73 -24.66 -0.40
N SER A 71 -2.57 -24.58 0.26
CA SER A 71 -2.04 -25.64 1.11
C SER A 71 -1.24 -25.08 2.28
N ASP A 72 -1.56 -25.56 3.48
CA ASP A 72 -0.83 -25.27 4.73
C ASP A 72 0.57 -25.92 4.77
N GLU A 73 0.86 -26.80 3.81
CA GLU A 73 2.17 -27.47 3.68
C GLU A 73 3.23 -26.57 3.01
N LEU A 74 2.85 -25.36 2.57
CA LEU A 74 3.76 -24.39 1.97
C LEU A 74 4.46 -23.54 3.03
N ASN A 75 5.80 -23.56 3.01
CA ASN A 75 6.63 -22.63 3.76
C ASN A 75 7.22 -21.58 2.82
N ILE A 76 6.84 -20.32 3.03
CA ILE A 76 7.25 -19.20 2.19
C ILE A 76 8.45 -18.51 2.82
N PHE A 77 9.51 -18.39 2.03
CA PHE A 77 10.73 -17.66 2.36
C PHE A 77 10.96 -16.58 1.32
N MET A 78 11.53 -15.45 1.74
CA MET A 78 11.98 -14.40 0.84
C MET A 78 13.48 -14.18 1.03
N GLU A 79 14.21 -14.16 -0.08
CA GLU A 79 15.60 -13.75 -0.13
C GLU A 79 15.68 -12.22 -0.16
N TYR A 80 16.48 -11.60 0.71
CA TYR A 80 16.65 -10.13 0.76
C TYR A 80 18.14 -9.76 0.88
N GLY A 81 18.52 -8.62 0.31
CA GLY A 81 19.91 -8.12 0.31
C GLY A 81 20.80 -8.77 -0.76
N THR A 82 22.03 -8.29 -0.87
CA THR A 82 22.99 -8.71 -1.91
C THR A 82 24.36 -9.02 -1.31
N GLY A 83 25.10 -9.95 -1.92
CA GLY A 83 26.43 -10.36 -1.44
C GLY A 83 26.43 -10.77 0.04
N ASN A 84 27.28 -10.13 0.85
CA ASN A 84 27.44 -10.45 2.27
C ASN A 84 26.23 -10.01 3.15
N SER A 85 25.35 -9.14 2.66
CA SER A 85 24.14 -8.72 3.36
C SER A 85 22.93 -9.61 3.04
N LYS A 86 23.12 -10.67 2.25
CA LYS A 86 22.06 -11.63 1.89
C LYS A 86 21.47 -12.30 3.13
N ARG A 87 20.14 -12.25 3.26
CA ARG A 87 19.36 -12.85 4.35
C ARG A 87 18.16 -13.59 3.77
N TYR A 88 17.63 -14.53 4.55
CA TYR A 88 16.38 -15.21 4.26
C TYR A 88 15.37 -14.84 5.33
N ILE A 89 14.25 -14.27 4.90
CA ILE A 89 13.12 -13.93 5.75
C ILE A 89 12.13 -15.09 5.67
N ASN A 90 11.84 -15.73 6.81
CA ASN A 90 10.78 -16.73 6.88
C ASN A 90 9.43 -16.02 6.98
N VAL A 91 8.74 -15.89 5.84
CA VAL A 91 7.49 -15.14 5.71
C VAL A 91 6.35 -15.89 6.42
N THR A 92 6.32 -17.23 6.34
CA THR A 92 5.35 -18.06 7.05
C THR A 92 5.43 -17.84 8.57
N LYS A 93 6.63 -17.87 9.14
CA LYS A 93 6.83 -17.60 10.57
C LYS A 93 6.42 -16.18 10.94
N LEU A 94 6.80 -15.20 10.12
CA LEU A 94 6.45 -13.80 10.37
C LEU A 94 4.93 -13.57 10.34
N HIS A 95 4.21 -14.23 9.42
CA HIS A 95 2.74 -14.22 9.36
C HIS A 95 2.12 -14.76 10.65
N MET A 96 2.62 -15.89 11.17
CA MET A 96 2.15 -16.47 12.44
C MET A 96 2.38 -15.54 13.63
N GLU A 97 3.52 -14.84 13.67
CA GLU A 97 3.86 -13.91 14.76
C GLU A 97 3.03 -12.62 14.73
N LEU A 98 2.79 -12.07 13.54
CA LEU A 98 2.02 -10.83 13.36
C LEU A 98 0.51 -11.06 13.48
N GLY A 99 0.05 -12.25 13.06
CA GLY A 99 -1.35 -12.63 13.02
C GLY A 99 -2.12 -12.04 11.83
N PRO A 100 -3.23 -12.70 11.43
CA PRO A 100 -3.92 -12.43 10.17
C PRO A 100 -4.41 -10.99 10.08
N SER A 101 -5.06 -10.50 11.13
CA SER A 101 -5.62 -9.13 11.16
C SER A 101 -4.58 -8.03 10.91
N LEU A 102 -3.35 -8.17 11.41
CA LEU A 102 -2.31 -7.18 11.15
C LEU A 102 -1.77 -7.36 9.74
N CYS A 103 -1.46 -8.60 9.35
CA CYS A 103 -0.94 -8.96 8.02
C CYS A 103 -1.85 -8.45 6.88
N THR A 104 -3.16 -8.69 6.93
CA THR A 104 -4.11 -8.21 5.91
C THR A 104 -4.19 -6.68 5.84
N SER A 105 -3.84 -5.98 6.92
CA SER A 105 -3.82 -4.50 6.95
C SER A 105 -2.53 -3.90 6.37
N LEU A 106 -1.45 -4.67 6.25
CA LEU A 106 -0.13 -4.17 5.83
C LEU A 106 -0.09 -3.61 4.41
N PRO A 107 -0.75 -4.19 3.39
CA PRO A 107 -0.82 -3.59 2.06
C PRO A 107 -1.39 -2.18 2.08
N GLY A 108 -2.53 -1.99 2.76
CA GLY A 108 -3.16 -0.67 2.89
C GLY A 108 -2.33 0.29 3.74
N PHE A 109 -1.71 -0.20 4.81
CA PHE A 109 -0.79 0.59 5.62
C PHE A 109 0.40 1.11 4.81
N HIS A 110 1.03 0.24 4.02
CA HIS A 110 2.20 0.59 3.23
C HIS A 110 1.83 1.62 2.16
N ALA A 111 0.73 1.39 1.42
CA ALA A 111 0.19 2.33 0.43
C ALA A 111 -0.17 3.70 1.06
N LEU A 112 -0.73 3.72 2.27
CA LEU A 112 -1.13 4.96 2.95
C LEU A 112 0.07 5.78 3.40
N THR A 113 1.09 5.12 3.95
CA THR A 113 2.22 5.78 4.60
C THR A 113 3.38 6.08 3.65
N GLY A 114 3.23 5.78 2.36
CA GLY A 114 4.20 6.08 1.31
C GLY A 114 4.69 4.85 0.57
N CYS A 115 4.51 4.80 -0.73
CA CYS A 115 5.06 3.81 -1.67
C CYS A 115 5.35 4.52 -3.00
N ASP A 116 5.79 3.78 -4.02
CA ASP A 116 6.11 4.36 -5.32
C ASP A 116 4.93 5.07 -5.99
N TYR A 117 3.70 4.66 -5.67
CA TYR A 117 2.48 5.21 -6.25
C TYR A 117 1.83 6.32 -5.41
N ASN A 118 2.12 6.40 -4.11
CA ASN A 118 1.46 7.33 -3.19
C ASN A 118 2.47 7.95 -2.24
N PRO A 119 2.59 9.29 -2.16
CA PRO A 119 3.69 9.93 -1.45
C PRO A 119 3.66 9.67 0.05
N SER A 120 4.83 9.66 0.70
CA SER A 120 4.86 9.65 2.17
C SER A 120 4.40 10.99 2.75
N PHE A 121 3.77 10.97 3.92
CA PHE A 121 3.54 12.19 4.68
C PHE A 121 4.87 12.82 5.12
N PHE A 122 5.02 14.13 4.92
CA PHE A 122 6.28 14.83 5.17
C PHE A 122 6.79 14.64 6.61
N GLN A 123 8.04 14.17 6.74
CA GLN A 123 8.68 13.83 8.01
C GLN A 123 7.91 12.83 8.89
N LYS A 124 7.04 12.00 8.29
CA LYS A 124 6.37 10.89 8.99
C LYS A 124 6.85 9.55 8.41
N GLY A 125 7.96 9.05 8.97
CA GLY A 125 8.39 7.67 8.69
C GLY A 125 7.40 6.62 9.23
N LYS A 126 7.46 5.38 8.71
CA LYS A 126 6.48 4.32 9.03
C LYS A 126 6.50 3.81 10.48
N ILE A 127 7.57 4.06 11.24
CA ILE A 127 7.73 3.54 12.62
C ILE A 127 6.60 3.99 13.55
N ARG A 128 6.28 5.30 13.57
CA ARG A 128 5.20 5.82 14.43
C ARG A 128 3.81 5.33 13.97
N PRO A 129 3.42 5.46 12.69
CA PRO A 129 2.19 4.88 12.17
C PRO A 129 2.05 3.38 12.48
N TYR A 130 3.11 2.59 12.34
CA TYR A 130 3.09 1.16 12.64
C TYR A 130 2.83 0.90 14.12
N LYS A 131 3.49 1.62 15.03
CA LYS A 131 3.24 1.52 16.49
C LYS A 131 1.80 1.86 16.88
N ILE A 132 1.13 2.71 16.12
CA ILE A 132 -0.30 3.01 16.31
C ILE A 132 -1.13 1.85 15.78
N LEU A 133 -0.87 1.40 14.55
CA LEU A 133 -1.59 0.32 13.88
C LEU A 133 -1.60 -0.98 14.71
N ILE A 134 -0.45 -1.42 15.24
CA ILE A 134 -0.37 -2.68 15.99
C ILE A 134 -1.27 -2.70 17.25
N LYS A 135 -1.59 -1.53 17.81
CA LYS A 135 -2.40 -1.40 19.03
C LYS A 135 -3.90 -1.21 18.75
N ASN A 136 -4.26 -0.89 17.51
CA ASN A 136 -5.63 -0.51 17.16
C ASN A 136 -6.21 -1.46 16.09
N LYS A 137 -7.04 -2.41 16.55
CA LYS A 137 -7.73 -3.36 15.67
C LYS A 137 -8.75 -2.71 14.73
N TYR A 138 -9.28 -1.56 15.10
CA TYR A 138 -10.19 -0.79 14.25
C TYR A 138 -9.47 -0.23 13.03
N TYR A 139 -8.26 0.31 13.21
CA TYR A 139 -7.42 0.76 12.08
C TYR A 139 -6.91 -0.41 11.22
N GLN A 140 -6.57 -1.55 11.84
CA GLN A 140 -6.22 -2.77 11.10
C GLN A 140 -7.38 -3.20 10.18
N LYS A 141 -8.60 -3.26 10.73
CA LYS A 141 -9.80 -3.60 9.96
C LYS A 141 -10.07 -2.59 8.85
N ALA A 142 -10.03 -1.29 9.14
CA ALA A 142 -10.27 -0.25 8.14
C ALA A 142 -9.29 -0.31 6.95
N LEU A 143 -8.00 -0.53 7.21
CA LEU A 143 -6.98 -0.67 6.16
C LEU A 143 -7.14 -1.97 5.36
N ALA A 144 -7.51 -3.07 6.02
CA ALA A 144 -7.80 -4.33 5.34
C ALA A 144 -9.04 -4.21 4.45
N ASP A 145 -10.13 -3.62 4.95
CA ASP A 145 -11.39 -3.50 4.22
C ASP A 145 -11.31 -2.48 3.09
N LEU A 146 -10.41 -1.49 3.17
CA LEU A 146 -10.21 -0.48 2.14
C LEU A 146 -10.00 -1.11 0.75
N GLY A 147 -9.24 -2.21 0.66
CA GLY A 147 -8.96 -2.90 -0.60
C GLY A 147 -10.19 -3.51 -1.29
N VAL A 148 -11.29 -3.71 -0.57
CA VAL A 148 -12.56 -4.21 -1.13
C VAL A 148 -13.71 -3.22 -1.00
N ALA A 149 -13.49 -2.04 -0.40
CA ALA A 149 -14.53 -1.07 -0.12
C ALA A 149 -15.25 -0.53 -1.38
N HIS A 150 -14.62 -0.60 -2.55
CA HIS A 150 -15.25 -0.25 -3.83
C HIS A 150 -16.28 -1.28 -4.31
N ILE A 151 -16.15 -2.54 -3.87
CA ILE A 151 -17.06 -3.64 -4.19
C ILE A 151 -18.19 -3.66 -3.17
N THR A 152 -17.85 -3.51 -1.89
CA THR A 152 -18.82 -3.61 -0.80
C THR A 152 -19.67 -2.35 -0.64
N GLY A 153 -19.20 -1.20 -1.13
CA GLY A 153 -19.86 0.10 -0.95
C GLY A 153 -19.50 0.82 0.36
N TRP A 154 -18.56 0.29 1.16
CA TRP A 154 -18.23 0.80 2.50
C TRP A 154 -17.18 1.92 2.51
N ARG A 155 -16.97 2.58 1.37
CA ARG A 155 -15.92 3.59 1.22
C ARG A 155 -16.14 4.75 2.20
N ASP A 156 -17.36 5.27 2.27
CA ASP A 156 -17.65 6.49 3.01
C ASP A 156 -17.62 6.28 4.54
N GLU A 157 -17.74 5.03 4.99
CA GLU A 157 -17.57 4.62 6.38
C GLU A 157 -16.10 4.39 6.74
N ILE A 158 -15.29 3.89 5.80
CA ILE A 158 -13.87 3.57 6.05
C ILE A 158 -12.99 4.82 6.01
N LEU A 159 -13.23 5.75 5.08
CA LEU A 159 -12.35 6.91 4.92
C LEU A 159 -12.26 7.81 6.19
N PRO A 160 -13.35 8.08 6.93
CA PRO A 160 -13.27 8.83 8.20
C PRO A 160 -12.41 8.12 9.26
N ILE A 161 -12.41 6.79 9.29
CA ILE A 161 -11.57 6.01 10.21
C ILE A 161 -10.09 6.22 9.89
N LEU A 162 -9.75 6.20 8.59
CA LEU A 162 -8.38 6.41 8.14
C LEU A 162 -7.93 7.87 8.33
N GLU A 163 -8.85 8.82 8.27
CA GLU A 163 -8.56 10.21 8.63
C GLU A 163 -8.22 10.37 10.11
N GLU A 164 -8.96 9.73 11.00
CA GLU A 164 -8.63 9.67 12.42
C GLU A 164 -7.24 9.05 12.64
N PHE A 165 -6.94 7.94 11.96
CA PHE A 165 -5.61 7.33 11.99
C PHE A 165 -4.52 8.32 11.56
N VAL A 166 -4.75 9.11 10.50
CA VAL A 166 -3.80 10.16 10.08
C VAL A 166 -3.68 11.26 11.12
N CYS A 167 -4.76 11.70 11.77
CA CYS A 167 -4.68 12.63 12.90
C CYS A 167 -3.76 12.10 14.01
N GLU A 168 -3.87 10.81 14.36
CA GLU A 168 -2.98 10.18 15.35
C GLU A 168 -1.52 10.14 14.91
N ILE A 169 -1.24 9.89 13.63
CA ILE A 169 0.11 9.95 13.04
C ILE A 169 0.72 11.34 13.30
N TYR A 170 -0.07 12.40 13.22
CA TYR A 170 0.35 13.77 13.49
C TYR A 170 0.37 14.16 14.99
N GLY A 171 -0.09 13.29 15.88
CA GLY A 171 -0.04 13.51 17.33
C GLY A 171 -1.39 13.76 18.01
N TYR A 172 -2.50 13.67 17.28
CA TYR A 172 -3.83 14.07 17.76
C TYR A 172 -4.75 12.86 17.89
N LYS A 173 -4.75 12.21 19.08
CA LYS A 173 -5.51 10.97 19.33
C LYS A 173 -7.02 11.13 19.48
N ASN A 174 -7.47 12.31 19.89
CA ASN A 174 -8.89 12.58 20.16
C ASN A 174 -9.51 13.49 19.08
N ILE A 175 -8.91 13.53 17.89
CA ILE A 175 -9.35 14.37 16.78
C ILE A 175 -9.50 13.47 15.58
N SER A 176 -10.73 13.35 15.08
CA SER A 176 -11.06 12.58 13.88
C SER A 176 -11.15 13.44 12.62
N ASN A 177 -11.06 14.77 12.76
CA ASN A 177 -11.11 15.71 11.65
C ASN A 177 -9.73 16.31 11.36
N ILE A 178 -9.19 16.05 10.17
CA ILE A 178 -7.82 16.45 9.82
C ILE A 178 -7.66 17.97 9.75
N ASN A 179 -8.70 18.71 9.36
CA ASN A 179 -8.65 20.17 9.34
C ASN A 179 -8.60 20.74 10.76
N ALA A 180 -9.31 20.13 11.72
CA ALA A 180 -9.21 20.50 13.13
C ALA A 180 -7.80 20.21 13.68
N ALA A 181 -7.23 19.04 13.37
CA ALA A 181 -5.84 18.71 13.73
C ALA A 181 -4.84 19.70 13.09
N ARG A 182 -5.06 20.06 11.82
CA ARG A 182 -4.24 21.03 11.08
C ARG A 182 -4.32 22.42 11.70
N PHE A 183 -5.51 22.90 12.03
CA PHE A 183 -5.72 24.18 12.69
C PHE A 183 -5.07 24.22 14.08
N GLN A 184 -5.27 23.19 14.90
CA GLN A 184 -4.63 23.13 16.21
C GLN A 184 -3.10 23.10 16.10
N LYS A 185 -2.55 22.34 15.13
CA LYS A 185 -1.10 22.34 14.87
C LYS A 185 -0.60 23.72 14.47
N LEU A 186 -1.36 24.45 13.64
CA LEU A 186 -1.06 25.82 13.26
C LEU A 186 -1.03 26.73 14.50
N CYS A 187 -2.07 26.73 15.35
CA CYS A 187 -2.12 27.55 16.56
C CYS A 187 -0.93 27.29 17.50
N VAL A 188 -0.60 26.01 17.74
CA VAL A 188 0.54 25.61 18.59
C VAL A 188 1.88 26.03 17.99
N THR A 189 2.06 25.82 16.69
CA THR A 189 3.34 26.06 16.00
C THR A 189 3.61 27.57 15.85
N TYR A 190 2.57 28.34 15.53
CA TYR A 190 2.67 29.76 15.22
C TYR A 190 2.39 30.67 16.44
N LYS A 191 2.07 30.09 17.62
CA LYS A 191 1.86 30.77 18.91
C LYS A 191 0.96 32.02 18.81
N ALA A 192 -0.24 31.86 18.26
CA ALA A 192 -1.29 32.87 18.43
C ALA A 192 -1.63 32.93 19.94
N GLY A 193 -1.29 34.04 20.60
CA GLY A 193 -1.35 34.16 22.05
C GLY A 193 -2.78 34.40 22.57
N THR A 194 -3.64 35.00 21.76
CA THR A 194 -5.04 35.37 22.03
C THR A 194 -5.77 35.64 20.71
N GLU A 195 -7.11 35.66 20.70
CA GLU A 195 -7.92 36.01 19.51
C GLU A 195 -7.58 37.40 18.95
N ASP A 196 -7.14 38.33 19.82
CA ASP A 196 -6.90 39.74 19.49
C ASP A 196 -5.46 40.08 19.07
N GLU A 197 -4.51 39.14 19.06
CA GLU A 197 -3.12 39.42 18.69
C GLU A 197 -2.55 38.42 17.66
N PRO A 198 -2.73 38.69 16.36
CA PRO A 198 -2.18 37.84 15.32
C PRO A 198 -0.66 38.06 15.22
N PHE A 199 0.10 37.03 15.59
CA PHE A 199 1.54 36.86 15.30
C PHE A 199 2.52 37.81 16.02
N LYS A 200 2.67 37.65 17.35
CA LYS A 200 3.67 38.39 18.15
C LYS A 200 5.14 37.93 17.99
N LYS A 201 5.42 36.82 17.31
CA LYS A 201 6.78 36.26 17.22
C LYS A 201 7.22 36.13 15.77
N THR A 202 8.41 36.66 15.47
CA THR A 202 9.14 36.39 14.22
C THR A 202 9.15 34.88 13.99
N LEU A 203 8.50 34.43 12.92
CA LEU A 203 8.36 33.02 12.56
C LEU A 203 9.70 32.45 12.09
N LYS A 204 10.67 32.30 13.01
CA LYS A 204 11.90 31.56 12.74
C LYS A 204 11.60 30.07 12.84
N ASN A 205 11.86 29.34 11.77
CA ASN A 205 11.80 27.87 11.67
C ASN A 205 10.40 27.22 11.64
N CYS A 206 9.37 27.93 11.15
CA CYS A 206 8.06 27.31 10.88
C CYS A 206 8.01 26.79 9.44
N ASP A 207 8.13 25.48 9.26
CA ASP A 207 7.90 24.81 7.97
C ASP A 207 6.43 24.34 7.86
N PRO A 208 5.60 24.97 7.00
CA PRO A 208 4.20 24.60 6.82
C PRO A 208 3.99 23.15 6.34
N SER A 209 5.02 22.52 5.76
CA SER A 209 5.01 21.13 5.30
C SER A 209 4.85 20.14 6.46
N THR A 210 5.16 20.56 7.69
CA THR A 210 5.02 19.75 8.90
C THR A 210 3.58 19.66 9.43
N LEU A 211 2.66 20.47 8.88
CA LEU A 211 1.24 20.45 9.22
C LEU A 211 0.56 19.19 8.64
N PRO A 212 -0.50 18.66 9.29
CA PRO A 212 -1.36 17.63 8.70
C PRO A 212 -1.90 18.07 7.34
N PRO A 213 -2.09 17.18 6.34
CA PRO A 213 -2.65 17.57 5.05
C PRO A 213 -4.03 18.23 5.20
N GLY A 214 -4.42 19.05 4.23
CA GLY A 214 -5.81 19.50 4.18
C GLY A 214 -6.76 18.34 3.87
N LYS A 215 -8.03 18.48 4.26
CA LYS A 215 -9.06 17.45 4.05
C LYS A 215 -9.16 16.97 2.62
N ALA A 216 -9.11 17.88 1.66
CA ALA A 216 -9.27 17.56 0.25
C ALA A 216 -8.02 16.84 -0.31
N GLU A 217 -6.82 17.26 0.10
CA GLU A 217 -5.57 16.57 -0.24
C GLU A 217 -5.53 15.16 0.36
N LEU A 218 -5.95 15.02 1.62
CA LEU A 218 -6.05 13.72 2.29
C LEU A 218 -7.08 12.83 1.59
N GLN A 219 -8.20 13.37 1.14
CA GLN A 219 -9.20 12.59 0.41
C GLN A 219 -8.61 11.99 -0.87
N GLN A 220 -7.89 12.78 -1.68
CA GLN A 220 -7.22 12.25 -2.87
C GLN A 220 -6.15 11.21 -2.49
N HIS A 221 -5.42 11.43 -1.40
CA HIS A 221 -4.44 10.48 -0.86
C HIS A 221 -5.04 9.14 -0.46
N LEU A 222 -6.22 9.16 0.18
CA LEU A 222 -6.94 7.97 0.58
C LEU A 222 -7.55 7.23 -0.62
N LEU A 223 -8.01 7.94 -1.65
CA LEU A 223 -8.48 7.33 -2.89
C LEU A 223 -7.36 6.58 -3.63
N ARG A 224 -6.14 7.15 -3.66
CA ARG A 224 -4.97 6.45 -4.20
C ARG A 224 -4.60 5.24 -3.38
N THR A 225 -4.60 5.42 -2.05
CA THR A 225 -4.38 4.33 -1.10
C THR A 225 -5.34 3.19 -1.40
N GLN A 226 -6.63 3.47 -1.59
CA GLN A 226 -7.62 2.46 -1.93
C GLN A 226 -7.31 1.72 -3.22
N TYR A 227 -6.97 2.45 -4.29
CA TYR A 227 -6.65 1.86 -5.58
C TYR A 227 -5.45 0.89 -5.49
N ILE A 228 -4.37 1.30 -4.83
CA ILE A 228 -3.19 0.46 -4.64
C ILE A 228 -3.53 -0.75 -3.77
N THR A 229 -4.25 -0.50 -2.65
CA THR A 229 -4.65 -1.56 -1.71
C THR A 229 -5.54 -2.60 -2.37
N SER A 230 -6.45 -2.20 -3.27
CA SER A 230 -7.32 -3.17 -3.96
C SER A 230 -6.54 -4.09 -4.87
N ILE A 231 -5.44 -3.63 -5.47
CA ILE A 231 -4.56 -4.48 -6.27
C ILE A 231 -3.75 -5.40 -5.34
N TRP A 232 -3.09 -4.85 -4.34
CA TRP A 232 -2.14 -5.59 -3.49
C TRP A 232 -2.82 -6.59 -2.55
N ARG A 233 -3.94 -6.21 -1.91
CA ARG A 233 -4.71 -7.09 -1.02
C ARG A 233 -5.30 -8.28 -1.77
N ASN A 234 -5.65 -8.09 -3.04
CA ASN A 234 -6.33 -9.10 -3.84
C ASN A 234 -5.37 -9.75 -4.86
N ALA A 235 -4.06 -9.71 -4.60
CA ALA A 235 -3.06 -10.25 -5.51
C ALA A 235 -3.19 -11.78 -5.71
N TYR A 236 -3.83 -12.50 -4.79
CA TYR A 236 -4.18 -13.91 -4.97
C TYR A 236 -5.22 -14.15 -6.09
N LEU A 237 -6.02 -13.15 -6.46
CA LEU A 237 -7.01 -13.25 -7.54
C LEU A 237 -6.33 -13.09 -8.90
N ARG A 238 -6.91 -13.70 -9.95
CA ARG A 238 -6.46 -13.50 -11.34
C ARG A 238 -6.72 -12.07 -11.85
N PHE A 239 -7.74 -11.44 -11.28
CA PHE A 239 -8.15 -10.07 -11.54
C PHE A 239 -8.19 -9.31 -10.20
N PRO A 240 -7.11 -8.63 -9.80
CA PRO A 240 -7.00 -8.05 -8.45
C PRO A 240 -7.98 -6.90 -8.18
N SER A 241 -8.27 -6.07 -9.18
CA SER A 241 -9.05 -4.85 -8.98
C SER A 241 -9.80 -4.44 -10.24
N SER A 242 -11.06 -4.01 -10.08
CA SER A 242 -11.85 -3.36 -11.13
C SER A 242 -11.68 -1.84 -11.17
N LEU A 243 -10.98 -1.26 -10.19
CA LEU A 243 -10.73 0.16 -10.16
C LEU A 243 -9.79 0.58 -11.29
N THR A 244 -10.02 1.79 -11.78
CA THR A 244 -9.10 2.48 -12.70
C THR A 244 -8.43 3.64 -11.95
N PRO A 245 -7.22 4.08 -12.36
CA PRO A 245 -6.57 5.23 -11.72
C PRO A 245 -7.42 6.51 -11.77
N ASN A 246 -8.15 6.70 -12.87
CA ASN A 246 -9.05 7.82 -13.06
C ASN A 246 -10.15 7.80 -11.97
N ARG A 247 -10.35 8.93 -11.28
CA ARG A 247 -11.27 9.08 -10.13
C ARG A 247 -10.83 8.37 -8.84
N ASN A 248 -9.66 7.72 -8.81
CA ASN A 248 -9.08 7.20 -7.58
C ASN A 248 -7.80 7.96 -7.20
N GLY A 249 -7.84 9.29 -7.35
CA GLY A 249 -6.76 10.19 -6.94
C GLY A 249 -5.74 10.55 -8.02
N TRP A 250 -5.96 10.07 -9.26
CA TRP A 250 -5.27 10.52 -10.47
C TRP A 250 -6.26 11.00 -11.54
N THR A 251 -5.74 11.84 -12.44
CA THR A 251 -6.38 12.25 -13.69
C THR A 251 -5.51 11.81 -14.87
N LEU A 252 -6.14 11.29 -15.92
CA LEU A 252 -5.46 10.90 -17.16
C LEU A 252 -5.33 12.13 -18.07
N ASN A 253 -4.09 12.54 -18.36
CA ASN A 253 -3.79 13.63 -19.29
C ASN A 253 -2.90 13.11 -20.42
N GLU A 254 -3.45 13.03 -21.63
CA GLU A 254 -2.78 12.73 -22.91
C GLU A 254 -1.96 11.42 -23.03
N ASP A 255 -1.68 10.73 -21.92
CA ASP A 255 -1.11 9.36 -21.71
C ASP A 255 -0.33 9.25 -20.38
N ALA A 256 -0.24 10.33 -19.60
CA ALA A 256 0.34 10.36 -18.26
C ALA A 256 -0.74 10.37 -17.17
N LEU A 257 -0.41 9.76 -16.03
CA LEU A 257 -1.20 9.88 -14.81
C LEU A 257 -0.64 11.01 -13.95
N ASP A 258 -1.44 12.05 -13.78
CA ASP A 258 -1.14 13.15 -12.87
C ASP A 258 -1.95 13.02 -11.58
N TYR A 259 -1.38 13.44 -10.46
CA TYR A 259 -2.14 13.57 -9.23
C TYR A 259 -3.30 14.54 -9.44
N SER A 260 -4.49 14.14 -9.01
CA SER A 260 -5.65 15.03 -8.99
C SER A 260 -5.35 16.23 -8.07
N LEU A 261 -5.01 17.38 -8.65
CA LEU A 261 -4.70 18.60 -7.90
C LEU A 261 -6.00 19.23 -7.40
N VAL A 262 -6.04 19.52 -6.10
CA VAL A 262 -7.18 20.20 -5.46
C VAL A 262 -7.17 21.72 -5.71
N ARG A 263 -6.03 22.30 -6.14
CA ARG A 263 -5.92 23.72 -6.54
C ARG A 263 -4.98 23.91 -7.72
N ARG A 264 -5.38 24.76 -8.68
CA ARG A 264 -4.54 25.19 -9.82
C ARG A 264 -3.29 25.91 -9.30
N ARG A 265 -2.13 25.45 -9.80
CA ARG A 265 -0.77 26.05 -9.71
C ARG A 265 -0.12 26.08 -8.32
N LEU A 266 0.84 25.15 -8.16
CA LEU A 266 2.19 25.31 -7.57
C LEU A 266 2.62 24.04 -6.80
N TYR A 267 2.65 22.90 -7.47
CA TYR A 267 3.55 21.80 -7.08
C TYR A 267 4.07 21.16 -8.36
N VAL A 268 5.39 20.99 -8.43
CA VAL A 268 6.07 20.27 -9.51
C VAL A 268 5.55 18.84 -9.46
N ALA A 269 4.78 18.45 -10.48
CA ALA A 269 4.26 17.11 -10.62
C ALA A 269 5.42 16.13 -10.85
N THR A 270 5.62 15.18 -9.94
CA THR A 270 6.31 13.94 -10.26
C THR A 270 5.35 13.11 -11.11
N SER A 271 5.55 13.17 -12.43
CA SER A 271 4.88 12.29 -13.39
C SER A 271 5.39 10.87 -13.21
N ILE A 272 4.48 9.90 -13.03
CA ILE A 272 4.79 8.49 -13.21
C ILE A 272 4.68 8.23 -14.72
N ARG A 273 5.83 8.10 -15.40
CA ARG A 273 5.84 7.67 -16.80
C ARG A 273 5.50 6.18 -16.85
N ARG A 274 4.53 5.80 -17.68
CA ARG A 274 4.36 4.41 -18.13
C ARG A 274 5.70 3.92 -18.69
N CYS A 275 6.32 2.92 -18.07
CA CYS A 275 7.31 2.12 -18.78
C CYS A 275 6.55 1.19 -19.73
N CYS A 276 6.21 1.71 -20.91
CA CYS A 276 5.87 0.88 -22.06
C CYS A 276 7.18 0.38 -22.68
N SER A 277 7.46 -0.92 -22.51
CA SER A 277 8.13 -1.78 -23.50
C SER A 277 8.08 -3.23 -23.04
#